data_AF-A0A0H3NMB8-F1
#
_entry.id   AF-A0A0H3NMB8-F1
#
_cell.length_a   1.000
_cell.length_b   1.000
_cell.length_c   1.000
_cell.angle_alpha   90.00
_cell.angle_beta   90.00
_cell.angle_gamma   90.00
#
_symmetry.space_group_name_H-M   'P 1'
#
loop_
_entity.id
_entity.type
_entity.pdbx_description
1 polymer ?
#
loop_
_entity_poly.entity_id
_entity_poly.type
_entity_poly.pdbx_seq_one_letter_code
_entity_poly.pdbx_strand_id
1 'polypeptide(L)' 'MSPSTVQRLVACKAAISPEMAVKLAAVLGSTPAMWLRLQAAYDLGKAEENVDVSNLTKLYKPDPISLHS' A
#
# COMPACT_ATOMS: atom_id res chain seq x y z
N MET A 1 22.80 -19.89 -10.16
CA MET A 1 22.21 -19.29 -8.95
C MET A 1 20.77 -19.75 -8.85
N SER A 2 20.42 -20.50 -7.79
CA SER A 2 19.12 -21.14 -7.68
C SER A 2 18.00 -20.10 -7.47
N PRO A 3 16.97 -20.01 -8.34
CA PRO A 3 15.88 -19.04 -8.21
C PRO A 3 14.98 -19.27 -6.97
N SER A 4 15.14 -20.41 -6.30
CA SER A 4 14.35 -20.87 -5.16
C SER A 4 14.58 -20.10 -3.84
N THR A 5 15.64 -19.30 -3.72
CA THR A 5 15.84 -18.39 -2.56
C THR A 5 15.11 -17.07 -2.76
N VAL A 6 15.10 -16.55 -3.99
CA VAL A 6 14.42 -15.28 -4.31
C VAL A 6 12.91 -15.46 -4.18
N GLN A 7 12.36 -16.57 -4.70
CA GLN A 7 10.93 -16.90 -4.57
C GLN A 7 10.45 -17.09 -3.13
N ARG A 8 11.27 -17.63 -2.21
CA ARG A 8 10.86 -17.78 -0.80
C ARG A 8 10.92 -16.49 0.00
N LEU A 9 11.78 -15.55 -0.38
CA LEU A 9 11.77 -14.18 0.16
C LEU A 9 10.59 -13.37 -0.36
N VAL A 10 10.22 -13.56 -1.64
CA VAL A 10 9.03 -12.94 -2.24
C VAL A 10 7.73 -13.47 -1.64
N ALA A 11 7.68 -14.76 -1.31
CA ALA A 11 6.40 -15.43 -1.05
C ALA A 11 5.97 -15.49 0.42
N CYS A 12 6.80 -15.15 1.41
CA CYS A 12 6.50 -15.62 2.78
C CYS A 12 6.24 -14.57 3.88
N LYS A 13 6.53 -13.27 3.72
CA LYS A 13 6.24 -12.32 4.83
C LYS A 13 6.37 -10.81 4.60
N ALA A 14 6.83 -10.35 3.44
CA ALA A 14 7.21 -8.95 3.29
C ALA A 14 6.17 -8.19 2.48
N ALA A 15 5.69 -7.06 3.03
CA ALA A 15 5.09 -6.00 2.24
C ALA A 15 5.96 -5.75 0.99
N ILE A 16 5.36 -5.62 -0.18
CA ILE A 16 6.08 -5.36 -1.44
C ILE A 16 6.97 -4.12 -1.24
N SER A 17 8.28 -4.33 -1.10
CA SER A 17 9.26 -3.25 -1.02
C SER A 17 9.47 -2.61 -2.40
N PRO A 18 10.01 -1.38 -2.50
CA PRO A 18 10.27 -0.73 -3.78
C PRO A 18 11.13 -1.57 -4.72
N GLU A 19 12.13 -2.28 -4.18
CA GLU A 19 13.00 -3.17 -4.95
C GLU A 19 12.24 -4.38 -5.51
N MET A 20 11.28 -4.89 -4.74
CA MET A 20 10.42 -5.99 -5.16
C MET A 20 9.41 -5.56 -6.21
N ALA A 21 8.87 -4.35 -6.09
CA ALA A 21 8.03 -3.74 -7.11
C ALA A 21 8.77 -3.59 -8.44
N VAL A 22 10.07 -3.23 -8.42
CA VAL A 22 10.92 -3.19 -9.63
C VAL A 22 11.13 -4.58 -10.22
N LYS A 23 11.38 -5.59 -9.38
CA LYS A 23 11.52 -6.98 -9.85
C LYS A 23 10.21 -7.53 -10.42
N LEU A 24 9.08 -7.27 -9.78
CA LEU A 24 7.75 -7.68 -10.25
C LEU A 24 7.41 -6.99 -11.56
N ALA A 25 7.70 -5.69 -11.70
CA ALA A 25 7.56 -4.96 -12.95
C ALA A 25 8.42 -5.56 -14.08
N ALA A 26 9.66 -5.94 -13.77
CA ALA A 26 10.57 -6.54 -14.76
C ALA A 26 10.18 -7.98 -15.15
N VAL A 27 9.59 -8.76 -14.24
CA VAL A 27 9.27 -10.18 -14.45
C VAL A 27 7.85 -10.39 -14.97
N LEU A 28 6.87 -9.63 -14.46
CA LEU A 28 5.45 -9.78 -14.75
C LEU A 28 4.90 -8.66 -15.65
N GLY A 29 5.68 -7.60 -15.89
CA GLY A 29 5.21 -6.38 -16.55
C GLY A 29 4.49 -5.41 -15.59
N SER A 30 3.95 -4.32 -16.14
CA SER A 30 3.46 -3.14 -15.40
C SER A 30 4.57 -2.27 -14.78
N THR A 31 4.18 -1.29 -13.96
CA THR A 31 5.10 -0.31 -13.36
C THR A 31 5.37 -0.63 -11.89
N PRO A 32 6.57 -0.33 -11.37
CA PRO A 32 6.86 -0.50 -9.94
C PRO A 32 5.87 0.28 -9.05
N ALA A 33 5.45 1.46 -9.49
CA ALA A 33 4.46 2.27 -8.78
C ALA A 33 3.10 1.55 -8.66
N MET A 34 2.64 0.83 -9.68
CA MET A 34 1.40 0.05 -9.61
C MET A 34 1.50 -1.04 -8.52
N TRP A 35 2.61 -1.77 -8.47
CA TRP A 35 2.83 -2.82 -7.48
C TRP A 35 2.85 -2.27 -6.04
N LEU A 36 3.45 -1.11 -5.83
CA LEU A 36 3.41 -0.43 -4.53
C LEU A 36 1.99 0.02 -4.15
N ARG A 37 1.19 0.50 -5.12
CA ARG A 37 -0.20 0.88 -4.88
C ARG A 37 -1.07 -0.31 -4.48
N LEU A 38 -0.84 -1.48 -5.08
CA LEU A 38 -1.53 -2.72 -4.71
C LEU A 38 -1.22 -3.12 -3.27
N GLN A 39 0.04 -3.05 -2.88
CA GLN A 39 0.44 -3.31 -1.49
C GLN A 39 -0.20 -2.32 -0.52
N ALA A 40 -0.14 -1.03 -0.84
CA ALA A 40 -0.75 0.02 0.00
C ALA A 40 -2.26 -0.17 0.15
N ALA A 41 -2.96 -0.58 -0.90
CA ALA A 41 -4.39 -0.86 -0.83
C ALA A 41 -4.69 -2.09 0.05
N TYR A 42 -3.87 -3.15 -0.04
CA TYR A 42 -4.00 -4.33 0.80
C TYR A 42 -3.73 -4.01 2.28
N ASP A 43 -2.65 -3.28 2.55
CA ASP A 43 -2.30 -2.86 3.92
C ASP A 43 -3.36 -1.93 4.49
N LEU A 44 -3.95 -1.05 3.67
CA LEU A 44 -5.05 -0.18 4.09
C LEU A 44 -6.29 -0.99 4.47
N GLY A 45 -6.76 -1.91 3.63
CA GLY A 45 -7.93 -2.73 3.95
C GLY A 45 -7.71 -3.58 5.21
N LYS A 46 -6.50 -4.11 5.39
CA LYS A 46 -6.14 -4.84 6.61
C LYS A 46 -6.09 -3.92 7.84
N ALA A 47 -5.60 -2.69 7.68
CA ALA A 47 -5.60 -1.69 8.75
C ALA A 47 -7.03 -1.26 9.09
N GLU A 48 -7.92 -1.08 8.12
CA GLU A 48 -9.33 -0.74 8.37
C GLU A 48 -10.05 -1.79 9.22
N GLU A 49 -9.69 -3.08 9.09
CA GLU A 49 -10.26 -4.15 9.91
C GLU A 49 -9.68 -4.21 11.33
N ASN A 50 -8.46 -3.68 11.54
CA ASN A 50 -7.75 -3.76 12.82
C ASN A 50 -7.72 -2.45 13.61
N VAL A 51 -7.92 -1.31 12.96
CA VAL A 51 -7.81 0.03 13.57
C VAL A 51 -9.19 0.48 14.02
N ASP A 52 -9.41 0.49 15.34
CA ASP A 52 -10.58 1.15 15.93
C ASP A 52 -10.41 2.67 15.87
N VAL A 53 -11.18 3.31 14.99
CA VAL A 53 -11.23 4.77 14.85
C VAL A 53 -12.34 5.42 15.68
N SER A 54 -13.10 4.61 16.45
CA SER A 54 -14.31 5.04 17.18
C SER A 54 -14.05 6.14 18.21
N ASN A 55 -12.84 6.18 18.75
CA ASN A 55 -12.42 7.17 19.75
C ASN A 55 -11.63 8.35 19.15
N LEU A 56 -11.48 8.43 17.82
CA LEU A 56 -10.73 9.49 17.16
C LEU A 56 -11.60 10.73 16.91
N THR A 57 -11.16 11.86 17.45
CA THR A 57 -11.77 13.16 17.19
C THR A 57 -11.10 13.81 15.98
N LYS A 58 -11.87 14.13 14.93
CA LYS A 58 -11.36 14.84 13.74
C LYS A 58 -10.99 16.28 14.12
N LEU A 59 -9.69 16.58 14.13
CA LEU A 59 -9.16 17.91 14.52
C LEU A 59 -9.30 18.98 13.43
N TYR A 60 -9.61 18.58 12.19
CA TYR A 60 -9.78 19.49 11.07
C TYR A 60 -11.11 19.21 10.38
N LYS A 61 -12.02 20.19 10.42
CA LYS A 61 -13.20 20.27 9.58
C LYS A 61 -12.96 21.47 8.67
N PRO A 62 -12.79 21.29 7.35
CA PRO A 62 -12.66 22.44 6.47
C PRO A 62 -13.94 23.27 6.62
N ASP A 63 -13.78 24.56 6.93
CA ASP A 63 -14.90 25.49 6.94
C ASP A 63 -15.62 25.40 5.58
N PRO A 64 -16.96 25.30 5.55
CA PRO A 64 -17.67 25.39 4.30
C PRO A 64 -17.31 26.74 3.71
N ILE A 65 -16.62 26.70 2.57
CA ILE A 65 -16.27 27.87 1.76
C ILE A 65 -17.58 28.63 1.57
N SER A 66 -17.78 29.67 2.39
CA SER A 66 -18.93 30.53 2.31
C SER A 66 -18.68 31.37 1.08
N LEU A 67 -19.25 30.92 -0.03
CA LEU A 67 -19.25 31.64 -1.30
C LEU A 67 -20.07 32.92 -1.07
N HIS A 68 -19.42 33.97 -0.58
CA HIS A 68 -20.00 35.30 -0.57
C HIS A 68 -20.16 35.70 -2.04
N SER A 69 -21.42 35.81 -2.45
CA SER A 69 -21.83 36.26 -3.78
C SER A 69 -21.61 37.76 -3.92
#